data_AF-A0A971H499-F1
#
_entry.id   AF-A0A971H499-F1
#
_cell.length_a   1.000
_cell.length_b   1.000
_cell.length_c   1.000
_cell.angle_alpha   90.00
_cell.angle_beta   90.00
_cell.angle_gamma   90.00
#
_symmetry.space_group_name_H-M   'P 1'
#
loop_
_entity.id
_entity.type
_entity.pdbx_description
1 polymer ?
#
loop_
_entity_poly.entity_id
_entity_poly.type
_entity_poly.pdbx_seq_one_letter_code
_entity_poly.pdbx_strand_id
1 'polypeptide(L)'
;MKKRKKRRILSWYRDLSITKKIYIPNFLIIILLIVVSVYTANKVFSVRMVDQVKETTGQSLDIIIQSMDSVLNNIGEAAEIVSRNETVQSVLKKLDERDEQQEEDHYFLIRSVLQEIVYLRNAINGVTVYTKEGIRVGSQSISGKSFSTSSVLNQDLVKMAISQPGQNIWIDPEDLSYSGENKGIVGPILLRGIKKQS
;
A
#
# COMPACT_ATOMS: atom_id res chain seq x y z
N MET A 1 9.20 -45.61 -48.23
CA MET A 1 10.04 -45.88 -47.03
C MET A 1 9.31 -46.59 -45.86
N LYS A 2 8.04 -46.30 -45.56
CA LYS A 2 7.26 -46.91 -44.44
C LYS A 2 7.08 -48.44 -44.51
N LYS A 3 6.86 -49.04 -45.69
CA LYS A 3 6.64 -50.50 -45.86
C LYS A 3 7.87 -51.37 -45.49
N ARG A 4 9.10 -50.88 -45.72
CA ARG A 4 10.34 -51.59 -45.36
C ARG A 4 10.57 -51.63 -43.84
N LYS A 5 10.35 -50.51 -43.13
CA LYS A 5 10.43 -50.47 -41.66
C LYS A 5 9.43 -51.43 -41.00
N LYS A 6 8.18 -51.46 -41.48
CA LYS A 6 7.14 -52.35 -40.94
C LYS A 6 7.50 -53.84 -41.08
N ARG A 7 8.01 -54.25 -42.25
CA ARG A 7 8.47 -55.64 -42.48
C ARG A 7 9.67 -56.02 -41.61
N ARG A 8 10.59 -55.09 -41.39
CA ARG A 8 11.82 -55.30 -40.59
C ARG A 8 11.53 -55.42 -39.09
N ILE A 9 10.53 -54.69 -38.59
CA ILE A 9 10.03 -54.84 -37.21
C ILE A 9 9.27 -56.15 -37.04
N LEU A 10 8.48 -56.54 -38.05
CA LEU A 10 7.70 -57.78 -38.02
C LEU A 10 8.61 -59.02 -38.00
N SER A 11 9.68 -59.03 -38.82
CA SER A 11 10.66 -60.11 -38.83
C SER A 11 11.41 -60.18 -37.51
N TRP A 12 11.87 -59.03 -36.99
CA TRP A 12 12.54 -58.95 -35.69
C TRP A 12 11.67 -59.48 -34.55
N TYR A 13 10.40 -59.09 -34.50
CA TYR A 13 9.46 -59.61 -33.49
C TYR A 13 9.19 -61.10 -33.66
N ARG A 14 9.17 -61.62 -34.89
CA ARG A 14 8.95 -63.04 -35.17
C ARG A 14 10.12 -63.92 -34.71
N ASP A 15 11.35 -63.42 -34.83
CA ASP A 15 12.59 -64.12 -34.46
C ASP A 15 12.88 -64.11 -32.94
N LEU A 16 12.07 -63.39 -32.16
CA LEU A 16 12.16 -63.41 -30.70
C LEU A 16 11.63 -64.73 -30.10
N SER A 17 12.32 -65.23 -29.06
CA SER A 17 11.85 -66.39 -28.29
C SER A 17 10.47 -66.14 -27.66
N ILE A 18 9.67 -67.19 -27.50
CA ILE A 18 8.30 -67.15 -26.98
C ILE A 18 8.23 -66.37 -25.65
N THR A 19 9.21 -66.60 -24.78
CA THR A 19 9.42 -65.88 -23.51
C THR A 19 9.47 -64.36 -23.71
N LYS A 20 10.29 -63.86 -24.65
CA LYS A 20 10.42 -62.41 -24.90
C LYS A 20 9.17 -61.79 -25.53
N LYS A 21 8.40 -62.58 -26.31
CA LYS A 21 7.11 -62.13 -26.88
C LYS A 21 6.05 -61.87 -25.81
N ILE A 22 6.14 -62.52 -24.66
CA ILE A 22 5.25 -62.32 -23.50
C ILE A 22 5.75 -61.16 -22.62
N TYR A 23 7.06 -61.09 -22.36
CA TYR A 23 7.62 -60.04 -21.49
C TYR A 23 7.60 -58.64 -22.10
N ILE A 24 7.81 -58.48 -23.41
CA ILE A 24 7.87 -57.15 -24.04
C ILE A 24 6.52 -56.40 -23.95
N PRO A 25 5.36 -56.99 -24.29
CA PRO A 25 4.07 -56.33 -24.10
C PRO A 25 3.79 -55.99 -22.64
N ASN A 26 4.06 -56.91 -21.70
CA ASN A 26 3.87 -56.67 -20.28
C ASN A 26 4.74 -55.52 -19.77
N PHE A 27 6.00 -55.46 -20.20
CA PHE A 27 6.92 -54.39 -19.85
C PHE A 27 6.48 -53.03 -20.43
N LEU A 28 5.97 -53.01 -21.66
CA LEU A 28 5.41 -51.80 -22.27
C LEU A 28 4.16 -51.32 -21.54
N ILE A 29 3.28 -52.22 -21.08
CA ILE A 29 2.11 -51.87 -20.28
C ILE A 29 2.54 -51.24 -18.95
N ILE A 30 3.53 -51.82 -18.27
CA ILE A 30 4.06 -51.28 -17.00
C ILE A 30 4.66 -49.88 -17.22
N ILE A 31 5.48 -49.69 -18.27
CA ILE A 31 6.03 -48.36 -18.60
C ILE A 31 4.91 -47.36 -18.88
N LEU A 32 3.90 -47.75 -19.64
CA LEU A 32 2.77 -46.87 -19.94
C LEU A 32 2.05 -46.44 -18.66
N LEU A 33 1.82 -47.36 -17.72
CA LEU A 33 1.20 -47.05 -16.43
C LEU A 33 2.05 -46.09 -15.60
N ILE A 34 3.38 -46.29 -15.57
CA ILE A 34 4.30 -45.38 -14.87
C ILE A 34 4.24 -43.98 -15.48
N VAL A 35 4.30 -43.87 -16.81
CA VAL A 35 4.25 -42.57 -17.51
C VAL A 35 2.94 -41.84 -17.24
N VAL A 36 1.80 -42.54 -17.31
CA VAL A 36 0.49 -41.95 -17.03
C VAL A 36 0.42 -41.49 -15.57
N SER A 37 0.88 -42.30 -14.62
CA SER A 37 0.91 -41.96 -13.19
C SER A 37 1.75 -40.73 -12.89
N VAL A 38 2.97 -40.65 -13.45
CA VAL A 38 3.86 -39.49 -13.28
C VAL A 38 3.23 -38.24 -13.89
N TYR A 39 2.60 -38.36 -15.07
CA TYR A 39 1.94 -37.23 -15.73
C TYR A 39 0.74 -36.71 -14.91
N THR A 40 -0.16 -37.59 -14.45
CA THR A 40 -1.31 -37.19 -13.64
C THR A 40 -0.87 -36.64 -12.29
N ALA A 41 0.11 -37.26 -11.64
CA ALA A 41 0.68 -36.75 -10.40
C ALA A 41 1.22 -35.33 -10.60
N ASN A 42 2.10 -35.12 -11.59
CA ASN A 42 2.68 -33.80 -11.84
C ASN A 42 1.62 -32.75 -12.16
N LYS A 43 0.60 -33.10 -12.95
CA LYS A 43 -0.51 -32.19 -13.26
C LYS A 43 -1.31 -31.81 -12.01
N VAL A 44 -1.68 -32.79 -11.19
CA VAL A 44 -2.43 -32.56 -9.95
C VAL A 44 -1.61 -31.74 -8.94
N PHE A 45 -0.33 -32.07 -8.76
CA PHE A 45 0.57 -31.30 -7.92
C PHE A 45 0.72 -29.86 -8.40
N SER A 46 0.90 -29.66 -9.72
CA SER A 46 1.02 -28.31 -10.30
C SER A 46 -0.23 -27.46 -10.08
N VAL A 47 -1.42 -28.02 -10.32
CA VAL A 47 -2.69 -27.30 -10.10
C VAL A 47 -2.86 -26.94 -8.63
N ARG A 48 -2.67 -27.91 -7.71
CA ARG A 48 -2.77 -27.65 -6.27
C ARG A 48 -1.76 -26.62 -5.79
N MET A 49 -0.54 -26.66 -6.31
CA MET A 49 0.49 -25.69 -5.95
C MET A 49 0.11 -24.28 -6.42
N VAL A 50 -0.42 -24.14 -7.64
CA VAL A 50 -0.91 -22.84 -8.14
C VAL A 50 -2.07 -22.34 -7.30
N ASP A 51 -3.05 -23.19 -6.98
CA ASP A 51 -4.19 -22.81 -6.14
C ASP A 51 -3.75 -22.40 -4.74
N GLN A 52 -2.80 -23.13 -4.14
CA GLN A 52 -2.24 -22.80 -2.83
C GLN A 52 -1.48 -21.47 -2.86
N VAL A 53 -0.64 -21.23 -3.87
CA VAL A 53 0.08 -19.96 -4.01
C VAL A 53 -0.90 -18.81 -4.22
N LYS A 54 -1.97 -19.02 -5.00
CA LYS A 54 -3.02 -18.01 -5.20
C LYS A 54 -3.74 -17.70 -3.89
N GLU A 55 -4.13 -18.72 -3.13
CA GLU A 55 -4.81 -18.56 -1.85
C GLU A 55 -3.93 -17.85 -0.81
N THR A 56 -2.68 -18.28 -0.65
CA THR A 56 -1.75 -17.65 0.30
C THR A 56 -1.39 -16.21 -0.11
N THR A 57 -1.26 -15.95 -1.41
CA THR A 57 -1.05 -14.59 -1.93
C THR A 57 -2.27 -13.73 -1.66
N GLY A 58 -3.48 -14.25 -1.90
CA GLY A 58 -4.74 -13.56 -1.60
C GLY A 58 -4.85 -13.19 -0.12
N GLN A 59 -4.62 -14.15 0.77
CA GLN A 59 -4.60 -13.91 2.22
C GLN A 59 -3.55 -12.87 2.63
N SER A 60 -2.36 -12.93 2.03
CA SER A 60 -1.30 -11.95 2.31
C SER A 60 -1.69 -10.55 1.87
N LEU A 61 -2.31 -10.41 0.69
CA LEU A 61 -2.83 -9.13 0.20
C LEU A 61 -3.94 -8.60 1.10
N ASP A 62 -4.86 -9.46 1.55
CA ASP A 62 -5.94 -9.06 2.46
C ASP A 62 -5.38 -8.53 3.80
N ILE A 63 -4.35 -9.17 4.36
CA ILE A 63 -3.67 -8.71 5.57
C ILE A 63 -3.01 -7.34 5.32
N ILE A 64 -2.35 -7.16 4.18
CA ILE A 64 -1.74 -5.88 3.80
C ILE A 64 -2.81 -4.79 3.70
N ILE A 65 -3.93 -5.06 3.03
CA ILE A 65 -5.04 -4.11 2.88
C ILE A 65 -5.59 -3.72 4.26
N GLN A 66 -5.88 -4.70 5.13
CA GLN A 66 -6.37 -4.44 6.48
C GLN A 66 -5.38 -3.61 7.32
N SER A 67 -4.09 -3.89 7.19
CA SER A 67 -3.04 -3.12 7.85
C SER A 67 -2.98 -1.68 7.32
N MET A 68 -3.08 -1.48 6.01
CA MET A 68 -3.14 -0.16 5.40
C MET A 68 -4.39 0.61 5.83
N ASP A 69 -5.56 -0.02 5.84
CA ASP A 69 -6.81 0.59 6.31
C ASP A 69 -6.69 1.04 7.77
N SER A 70 -6.08 0.22 8.63
CA SER A 70 -5.82 0.60 10.02
C SER A 70 -4.94 1.84 10.12
N VAL A 71 -3.86 1.90 9.32
CA VAL A 71 -2.98 3.07 9.27
C VAL A 71 -3.72 4.31 8.78
N LEU A 72 -4.48 4.22 7.68
CA LEU A 72 -5.24 5.34 7.13
C LEU A 72 -6.32 5.83 8.10
N ASN A 73 -7.01 4.92 8.78
CA ASN A 73 -7.97 5.26 9.83
C ASN A 73 -7.30 5.97 11.01
N ASN A 74 -6.13 5.52 11.44
CA ASN A 74 -5.36 6.18 12.50
C ASN A 74 -4.93 7.60 12.11
N ILE A 75 -4.62 7.84 10.84
CA ILE A 75 -4.32 9.18 10.32
C ILE A 75 -5.60 10.04 10.29
N GLY A 76 -6.72 9.48 9.85
CA GLY A 76 -8.03 10.15 9.85
C GLY A 76 -8.48 10.57 11.24
N GLU A 77 -8.33 9.69 12.22
CA GLU A 77 -8.62 9.97 13.64
C GLU A 77 -7.69 11.06 14.19
N ALA A 78 -6.41 11.03 13.84
CA ALA A 78 -5.47 12.09 14.25
C ALA A 78 -5.91 13.46 13.72
N ALA A 79 -6.32 13.54 12.45
CA ALA A 79 -6.85 14.76 11.87
C ALA A 79 -8.15 15.23 12.57
N GLU A 80 -9.00 14.30 12.99
CA GLU A 80 -10.21 14.60 13.76
C GLU A 80 -9.86 15.16 15.15
N ILE A 81 -8.91 14.55 15.87
CA ILE A 81 -8.41 15.01 17.17
C ILE A 81 -7.84 16.43 17.05
N VAL A 82 -6.97 16.68 16.06
CA VAL A 82 -6.41 18.02 15.80
C VAL A 82 -7.53 19.02 15.54
N SER A 83 -8.53 18.64 14.72
CA SER A 83 -9.64 19.52 14.38
C SER A 83 -10.55 19.86 15.56
N ARG A 84 -10.59 19.04 16.61
CA ARG A 84 -11.42 19.26 17.81
C ARG A 84 -10.62 19.75 19.02
N ASN A 85 -9.30 19.83 18.91
CA ASN A 85 -8.47 20.21 20.03
C ASN A 85 -8.75 21.66 20.45
N GLU A 86 -9.03 21.87 21.74
CA GLU A 86 -9.41 23.17 22.29
C GLU A 86 -8.29 24.21 22.16
N THR A 87 -7.03 23.81 22.31
CA THR A 87 -5.87 24.70 22.11
C THR A 87 -5.77 25.13 20.65
N VAL A 88 -5.94 24.21 19.70
CA VAL A 88 -5.96 24.53 18.28
C VAL A 88 -7.13 25.46 17.94
N GLN A 89 -8.34 25.16 18.40
CA GLN A 89 -9.53 25.97 18.15
C GLN A 89 -9.45 27.37 18.78
N SER A 90 -8.96 27.46 20.01
CA SER A 90 -8.81 28.75 20.71
C SER A 90 -7.77 29.64 20.04
N VAL A 91 -6.64 29.09 19.61
CA VAL A 91 -5.64 29.85 18.85
C VAL A 91 -6.18 30.27 17.49
N LEU A 92 -6.84 29.36 16.75
CA LEU A 92 -7.50 29.71 15.48
C LEU A 92 -8.56 30.80 15.63
N LYS A 93 -9.23 30.88 16.79
CA LYS A 93 -10.19 31.96 17.09
C LYS A 93 -9.49 33.29 17.32
N LYS A 94 -8.37 33.30 18.06
CA LYS A 94 -7.61 34.52 18.38
C LYS A 94 -6.84 35.10 17.19
N LEU A 95 -6.37 34.26 16.26
CA LEU A 95 -5.71 34.72 15.03
C LEU A 95 -6.64 35.55 14.12
N ASP A 96 -7.95 35.37 14.24
CA ASP A 96 -8.98 36.16 13.55
C ASP A 96 -9.10 37.58 14.13
N GLU A 97 -8.69 37.78 15.39
CA GLU A 97 -8.90 39.01 16.18
C GLU A 97 -7.73 40.03 16.08
N ARG A 98 -6.71 39.77 15.24
CA ARG A 98 -5.60 40.68 14.87
C ARG A 98 -4.87 41.33 16.06
N ASP A 99 -4.30 40.53 16.95
CA ASP A 99 -3.36 41.01 17.98
C ASP A 99 -1.94 40.49 17.64
N GLU A 100 -1.20 41.26 16.84
CA GLU A 100 0.10 40.88 16.23
C GLU A 100 1.19 40.56 17.28
N GLN A 101 1.04 41.01 18.52
CA GLN A 101 2.05 40.87 19.58
C GLN A 101 1.92 39.60 20.43
N GLN A 102 0.84 38.82 20.28
CA GLN A 102 0.64 37.54 20.96
C GLN A 102 0.71 36.33 20.02
N GLU A 103 0.97 36.54 18.72
CA GLU A 103 0.92 35.46 17.73
C GLU A 103 1.99 34.38 17.97
N GLU A 104 3.21 34.77 18.36
CA GLU A 104 4.35 33.85 18.47
C GLU A 104 4.17 32.80 19.58
N ASP A 105 3.63 33.22 20.74
CA ASP A 105 3.34 32.32 21.86
C ASP A 105 2.21 31.33 21.53
N HIS A 106 1.20 31.78 20.78
CA HIS A 106 0.08 30.93 20.39
C HIS A 106 0.47 29.86 19.35
N TYR A 107 1.43 30.15 18.47
CA TYR A 107 1.94 29.17 17.51
C TYR A 107 2.77 28.06 18.18
N PHE A 108 3.49 28.38 19.26
CA PHE A 108 4.21 27.39 20.05
C PHE A 108 3.26 26.36 20.70
N LEU A 109 2.11 26.82 21.19
CA LEU A 109 1.09 25.94 21.78
C LEU A 109 0.50 24.97 20.75
N ILE A 110 0.12 25.46 19.56
CA ILE A 110 -0.35 24.58 18.47
C ILE A 110 0.73 23.55 18.13
N ARG A 111 1.97 24.00 17.93
CA ARG A 111 3.07 23.10 17.57
C ARG A 111 3.28 21.99 18.59
N SER A 112 3.22 22.31 19.88
CA SER A 112 3.40 21.32 20.96
C SER A 112 2.31 20.24 20.89
N VAL A 113 1.05 20.63 20.70
CA VAL A 113 -0.07 19.70 20.50
C VAL A 113 0.13 18.83 19.24
N LEU A 114 0.54 19.44 18.12
CA LEU A 114 0.77 18.70 16.88
C LEU A 114 1.95 17.72 17.00
N GLN A 115 3.00 18.08 17.75
CA GLN A 115 4.15 17.22 18.01
C GLN A 115 3.78 16.03 18.90
N GLU A 116 2.96 16.24 19.93
CA GLU A 116 2.44 15.15 20.77
C GLU A 116 1.63 14.15 19.94
N ILE A 117 0.73 14.64 19.08
CA ILE A 117 -0.11 13.79 18.22
C ILE A 117 0.74 12.97 17.24
N VAL A 118 1.80 13.56 16.69
CA VAL A 118 2.76 12.85 15.82
C VAL A 118 3.59 11.84 16.62
N TYR A 119 4.09 12.22 17.80
CA TYR A 119 4.90 11.34 18.64
C TYR A 119 4.16 10.07 19.05
N LEU A 120 2.86 10.19 19.35
CA LEU A 120 2.02 9.05 19.70
C LEU A 120 1.67 8.16 18.50
N ARG A 121 1.96 8.59 17.26
CA ARG A 121 1.53 7.92 16.02
C ARG A 121 2.70 7.75 15.05
N ASN A 122 3.38 6.60 15.14
CA ASN A 122 4.55 6.25 14.32
C ASN A 122 4.35 6.27 12.79
N ALA A 123 3.10 6.26 12.31
CA ALA A 123 2.77 6.30 10.89
C ALA A 123 2.58 7.72 10.31
N ILE A 124 2.62 8.75 11.16
CA ILE A 124 2.43 10.14 10.75
C ILE A 124 3.78 10.83 10.72
N ASN A 125 4.24 11.24 9.55
CA ASN A 125 5.49 11.97 9.44
C ASN A 125 5.32 13.39 10.00
N GLY A 126 4.24 14.09 9.66
CA GLY A 126 4.01 15.43 10.15
C GLY A 126 2.55 15.84 10.04
N VAL A 127 2.17 16.80 10.89
CA VAL A 127 0.86 17.44 10.88
C VAL A 127 1.09 18.93 10.70
N THR A 128 0.30 19.56 9.83
CA THR A 128 0.38 20.99 9.59
C THR A 128 -1.02 21.57 9.50
N VAL A 129 -1.25 22.67 10.19
CA VAL A 129 -2.46 23.49 10.15
C VAL A 129 -2.20 24.70 9.27
N TYR A 130 -3.14 24.99 8.38
CA TYR A 130 -3.13 26.15 7.51
C TYR A 130 -4.30 27.06 7.84
N THR A 131 -4.05 28.36 7.95
CA THR A 131 -5.12 29.36 7.97
C THR A 131 -5.59 29.67 6.54
N LYS A 132 -6.72 30.36 6.40
CA LYS A 132 -7.27 30.73 5.07
C LYS A 132 -6.35 31.71 4.32
N GLU A 133 -5.57 32.47 5.08
CA GLU A 133 -4.60 33.46 4.64
C GLU A 133 -3.26 32.81 4.22
N GLY A 134 -3.15 31.48 4.38
CA GLY A 134 -1.96 30.71 3.99
C GLY A 134 -0.88 30.63 5.07
N ILE A 135 -1.16 31.09 6.29
CA ILE A 135 -0.23 30.96 7.42
C ILE A 135 -0.15 29.48 7.82
N ARG A 136 1.08 28.99 7.98
CA ARG A 136 1.39 27.59 8.23
C ARG A 136 1.93 27.40 9.65
N VAL A 137 1.34 26.47 10.40
CA VAL A 137 1.84 26.01 11.70
C VAL A 137 1.93 24.49 11.68
N GLY A 138 3.12 23.90 11.82
CA GLY A 138 3.31 22.47 11.69
C GLY A 138 4.24 21.85 12.74
N SER A 139 4.12 20.54 12.92
CA SER A 139 4.98 19.76 13.84
C SER A 139 6.41 19.57 13.32
N GLN A 140 6.61 19.66 12.00
CA GLN A 140 7.92 19.59 11.33
C GLN A 140 8.28 20.90 10.60
N SER A 141 9.58 21.26 10.64
CA SER A 141 10.16 22.36 9.86
C SER A 141 10.59 21.84 8.48
N ILE A 142 9.83 22.16 7.43
CA ILE A 142 10.15 21.71 6.05
C ILE A 142 11.22 22.60 5.39
N SER A 143 11.57 23.76 5.97
CA SER A 143 12.46 24.74 5.33
C SER A 143 13.63 25.24 6.20
N GLY A 144 13.90 24.59 7.34
CA GLY A 144 14.90 25.10 8.31
C GLY A 144 14.43 26.35 9.06
N LYS A 145 13.31 26.96 8.67
CA LYS A 145 12.58 27.95 9.46
C LYS A 145 11.35 27.29 10.08
N SER A 146 11.22 27.40 11.41
CA SER A 146 10.06 26.92 12.18
C SER A 146 8.74 27.58 11.74
N PHE A 147 8.81 28.61 10.90
CA PHE A 147 7.72 29.46 10.44
C PHE A 147 7.93 29.80 8.97
N SER A 148 6.89 29.65 8.15
CA SER A 148 6.85 30.20 6.80
C SER A 148 5.44 30.70 6.48
N THR A 149 5.32 31.99 6.16
CA THR A 149 4.09 32.65 5.68
C THR A 149 3.84 32.43 4.18
N SER A 150 4.75 31.76 3.48
CA SER A 150 4.56 31.42 2.07
C SER A 150 3.48 30.34 1.92
N SER A 151 2.47 30.57 1.08
CA SER A 151 1.49 29.53 0.76
C SER A 151 2.17 28.37 0.02
N VAL A 152 2.52 27.31 0.76
CA VAL A 152 3.12 26.09 0.16
C VAL A 152 2.04 25.18 -0.43
N LEU A 153 0.77 25.34 -0.02
CA LEU A 153 -0.33 24.59 -0.64
C LEU A 153 -0.81 25.24 -1.93
N ASN A 154 -1.02 24.38 -2.94
CA ASN A 154 -1.77 24.71 -4.13
C ASN A 154 -3.16 25.25 -3.74
N GLN A 155 -3.53 26.42 -4.28
CA GLN A 155 -4.82 27.08 -4.00
C GLN A 155 -6.02 26.20 -4.33
N ASP A 156 -5.91 25.29 -5.30
CA ASP A 156 -7.00 24.40 -5.67
C ASP A 156 -7.25 23.33 -4.60
N LEU A 157 -6.20 22.86 -3.92
CA LEU A 157 -6.33 21.98 -2.76
C LEU A 157 -6.97 22.70 -1.57
N VAL A 158 -6.64 23.98 -1.37
CA VAL A 158 -7.25 24.80 -0.33
C VAL A 158 -8.73 25.02 -0.63
N LYS A 159 -9.10 25.37 -1.86
CA LYS A 159 -10.50 25.49 -2.29
C LYS A 159 -11.27 24.19 -2.09
N MET A 160 -10.66 23.06 -2.43
CA MET A 160 -11.25 21.74 -2.24
C MET A 160 -11.52 21.46 -0.75
N ALA A 161 -10.54 21.68 0.13
CA ALA A 161 -10.70 21.49 1.57
C ALA A 161 -11.73 22.44 2.21
N ILE A 162 -11.84 23.68 1.71
CA ILE A 162 -12.84 24.66 2.17
C ILE A 162 -14.25 24.27 1.71
N SER A 163 -14.38 23.73 0.49
CA SER A 163 -15.68 23.34 -0.08
C SER A 163 -16.32 22.15 0.64
N GLN A 164 -15.53 21.35 1.35
CA GLN A 164 -15.97 20.14 2.07
C GLN A 164 -15.49 20.16 3.54
N PRO A 165 -16.01 21.08 4.37
CA PRO A 165 -15.57 21.20 5.76
C PRO A 165 -15.91 19.93 6.55
N GLY A 166 -14.95 19.43 7.32
CA GLY A 166 -15.09 18.22 8.14
C GLY A 166 -14.96 16.90 7.38
N GLN A 167 -14.67 16.93 6.07
CA GLN A 167 -14.36 15.72 5.31
C GLN A 167 -12.85 15.48 5.22
N ASN A 168 -12.48 14.21 5.14
CA ASN A 168 -11.12 13.73 4.95
C ASN A 168 -10.87 13.55 3.45
N ILE A 169 -9.91 14.29 2.89
CA ILE A 169 -9.56 14.27 1.48
C ILE A 169 -8.16 13.70 1.36
N TRP A 170 -8.05 12.53 0.74
CA TRP A 170 -6.78 11.87 0.47
C TRP A 170 -6.20 12.35 -0.85
N ILE A 171 -4.92 12.72 -0.84
CA ILE A 171 -4.16 13.13 -2.02
C ILE A 171 -3.05 12.10 -2.23
N ASP A 172 -3.06 11.51 -3.41
CA ASP A 172 -1.94 10.74 -3.91
C ASP A 172 -0.92 11.71 -4.52
N PRO A 173 0.35 11.71 -4.07
CA PRO A 173 1.38 12.56 -4.68
C PRO A 173 1.72 12.22 -6.15
N GLU A 174 1.07 11.22 -6.76
CA GLU A 174 1.16 10.79 -8.17
C GLU A 174 2.55 10.28 -8.61
N ASP A 175 3.66 10.90 -8.17
CA ASP A 175 5.03 10.54 -8.53
C ASP A 175 5.84 10.10 -7.30
N LEU A 176 5.86 8.78 -7.08
CA LEU A 176 6.72 8.14 -6.07
C LEU A 176 8.10 7.87 -6.68
N SER A 177 8.94 8.90 -6.85
CA SER A 177 10.33 8.67 -7.26
C SER A 177 11.14 8.11 -6.09
N TYR A 178 11.31 6.78 -6.05
CA TYR A 178 12.23 6.11 -5.15
C TYR A 178 13.68 6.47 -5.51
N SER A 179 14.17 7.60 -4.99
CA SER A 179 15.60 7.89 -4.96
C SER A 179 16.15 7.41 -3.62
N GLY A 180 17.02 6.40 -3.66
CA GLY A 180 17.66 5.82 -2.47
C GLY A 180 18.49 6.81 -1.64
N GLU A 181 18.70 8.03 -2.13
CA GLU A 181 19.54 9.06 -1.50
C GLU A 181 18.76 10.15 -0.74
N ASN A 182 17.43 10.25 -0.93
CA ASN A 182 16.59 11.18 -0.17
C ASN A 182 15.36 10.45 0.38
N LYS A 183 15.39 10.16 1.70
CA LYS A 183 14.23 9.69 2.48
C LYS A 183 13.19 10.81 2.71
N GLY A 184 12.92 11.61 1.68
CA GLY A 184 11.91 12.65 1.72
C GLY A 184 10.53 12.00 1.78
N ILE A 185 9.77 12.30 2.83
CA ILE A 185 8.37 11.95 3.12
C ILE A 185 7.62 11.45 1.88
N VAL A 186 7.48 10.12 1.75
CA VAL A 186 6.73 9.49 0.67
C VAL A 186 5.53 8.77 1.29
N GLY A 187 4.33 9.32 1.09
CA GLY A 187 3.08 8.73 1.56
C GLY A 187 1.87 9.60 1.18
N PRO A 188 0.65 9.03 1.20
CA PRO A 188 -0.56 9.78 0.90
C PRO A 188 -0.74 10.93 1.90
N ILE A 189 -1.20 12.07 1.41
CA ILE A 189 -1.44 13.26 2.23
C ILE A 189 -2.93 13.32 2.55
N LEU A 190 -3.27 13.44 3.83
CA LEU A 190 -4.63 13.71 4.26
C LEU A 190 -4.84 15.22 4.47
N LEU A 191 -5.81 15.79 3.76
CA LEU A 191 -6.33 17.14 4.03
C LEU A 191 -7.69 17.06 4.71
N ARG A 192 -7.92 17.92 5.70
CA ARG A 192 -9.21 18.06 6.38
C ARG A 192 -9.55 19.52 6.58
N GLY A 193 -10.72 19.94 6.10
CA GLY A 193 -11.25 21.27 6.41
C GLY A 193 -11.69 21.35 7.87
N ILE A 194 -11.14 22.29 8.64
CA ILE A 194 -11.53 22.49 10.05
C ILE A 194 -12.74 23.44 10.11
N LYS A 195 -13.85 22.96 10.70
CA LYS A 195 -15.00 23.81 11.02
C LYS A 195 -14.79 24.44 12.40
N LYS A 196 -14.79 25.76 12.48
CA LYS A 196 -14.74 26.51 13.75
C LYS A 196 -15.96 26.13 14.60
N GLN A 197 -15.73 25.75 15.85
CA GLN A 197 -16.83 25.56 16.81
C GLN A 197 -17.23 26.93 17.36
N SER A 198 -18.53 27.23 17.33
CA SER A 198 -19.12 28.48 17.81
C SER A 198 -19.17 28.53 19.33
#